data_AF-A0A0A9XFD9-F1
#
_entry.id   AF-A0A0A9XFD9-F1
#
_cell.length_a   1.000
_cell.length_b   1.000
_cell.length_c   1.000
_cell.angle_alpha   90.00
_cell.angle_beta   90.00
_cell.angle_gamma   90.00
#
_symmetry.space_group_name_H-M   'P 1'
#
loop_
_entity.id
_entity.type
_entity.pdbx_description
1 polymer ?
#
loop_
_entity_poly.entity_id
_entity_poly.type
_entity_poly.pdbx_seq_one_letter_code
_entity_poly.pdbx_strand_id
1 'polypeptide(L)'
;MFVDLLRDGVLLHVLLQKLQTPPVTDTEIKLPRRTTGFFAQDNVSSFLQRAQAMFGLHDAELFTSNDLCQGKNDRQVVTFLLSLAREAYARGATTHLPRLVQYEREIDERRRNLRQAEVEESVMAADAENVVPTDMTQNEAVKTMKSCVCE
;
A
#
# COMPACT_ATOMS: atom_id res chain seq x y z
N MET A 1 14.25 3.46 24.83
CA MET A 1 13.90 3.48 23.39
C MET A 1 12.49 4.02 23.21
N PHE A 2 12.12 4.46 22.00
CA PHE A 2 10.77 4.95 21.68
C PHE A 2 9.66 3.97 22.11
N VAL A 3 9.84 2.67 21.85
CA VAL A 3 8.84 1.64 22.17
C VAL A 3 8.59 1.50 23.68
N ASP A 4 9.55 1.87 24.52
CA ASP A 4 9.38 1.83 25.97
C ASP A 4 8.30 2.80 26.46
N LEU A 5 8.09 3.92 25.74
CA LEU A 5 7.03 4.89 26.05
C LEU A 5 5.63 4.33 25.76
N LEU A 6 5.52 3.23 25.01
CA LEU A 6 4.24 2.64 24.62
C LEU A 6 3.83 1.48 25.53
N ARG A 7 4.71 1.00 26.41
CA ARG A 7 4.52 -0.28 27.15
C ARG A 7 3.32 -0.31 28.08
N ASP A 8 2.88 0.84 28.57
CA ASP A 8 1.69 0.96 29.43
C ASP A 8 0.36 0.98 28.66
N GLY A 9 0.45 1.09 27.32
CA GLY A 9 -0.69 1.17 26.40
C GLY A 9 -1.44 2.50 26.41
N VAL A 10 -1.06 3.49 27.24
CA VAL A 10 -1.79 4.75 27.39
C VAL A 10 -1.66 5.61 26.14
N LEU A 11 -0.43 5.78 25.64
CA LEU A 11 -0.19 6.56 24.42
C LEU A 11 -0.85 5.94 23.19
N LEU A 12 -1.07 4.62 23.18
CA LEU A 12 -1.80 3.96 22.09
C LEU A 12 -3.28 4.36 22.07
N HIS A 13 -3.93 4.47 23.24
CA HIS A 13 -5.30 4.99 23.32
C HIS A 13 -5.40 6.46 22.96
N VAL A 14 -4.38 7.27 23.29
CA VAL A 14 -4.30 8.67 22.83
C VAL A 14 -4.23 8.71 21.30
N LEU A 15 -3.29 7.96 20.72
CA LEU A 15 -3.12 7.88 19.27
C LEU A 15 -4.44 7.50 18.59
N LEU A 16 -5.11 6.45 19.07
CA LEU A 16 -6.35 5.98 18.47
C LEU A 16 -7.46 7.04 18.51
N GLN A 17 -7.60 7.75 19.63
CA GLN A 17 -8.58 8.83 19.79
C GLN A 17 -8.26 10.04 18.91
N LYS A 18 -6.98 10.36 18.71
CA LYS A 18 -6.55 11.41 17.79
C LYS A 18 -6.78 11.08 16.32
N LEU A 19 -6.82 9.79 15.98
CA LEU A 19 -7.15 9.30 14.65
C LEU A 19 -8.66 9.07 14.46
N GLN A 20 -9.52 9.41 15.42
CA GLN A 20 -10.96 9.39 15.18
C GLN A 20 -11.37 10.52 14.24
N THR A 21 -12.48 10.33 13.52
CA THR A 21 -13.07 11.35 12.67
C THR A 21 -14.51 11.60 13.16
N PRO A 22 -14.80 12.77 13.77
CA PRO A 22 -13.88 13.88 14.06
C PRO A 22 -12.83 13.53 15.15
N PRO A 23 -11.65 14.19 15.15
CA PRO A 23 -10.62 13.95 16.16
C PRO A 23 -11.09 14.32 17.57
N VAL A 24 -10.83 13.46 18.55
CA VAL A 24 -11.15 13.75 19.95
C VAL A 24 -10.28 14.90 20.47
N THR A 25 -10.92 15.90 21.05
CA THR A 25 -10.25 17.07 21.65
C THR A 25 -9.46 16.67 22.89
N ASP A 26 -8.42 17.44 23.24
CA ASP A 26 -7.55 17.12 24.40
C ASP A 26 -8.32 17.02 25.73
N THR A 27 -9.41 17.76 25.86
CA THR A 27 -10.28 17.76 27.04
C THR A 27 -11.15 16.51 27.17
N GLU A 28 -11.38 15.79 26.07
CA GLU A 28 -12.31 14.65 26.03
C GLU A 28 -11.59 13.28 25.99
N ILE A 29 -10.26 13.28 25.92
CA ILE A 29 -9.47 12.06 25.85
C ILE A 29 -9.72 11.19 27.08
N LYS A 30 -10.24 9.99 26.85
CA LYS A 30 -10.46 8.98 27.89
C LYS A 30 -9.23 8.08 27.97
N LEU A 31 -8.55 8.12 29.11
CA LEU A 31 -7.37 7.31 29.36
C LEU A 31 -7.67 6.15 30.32
N PRO A 32 -6.99 5.00 30.15
CA PRO A 32 -6.99 3.97 31.17
C PRO A 32 -6.47 4.52 32.50
N ARG A 33 -7.16 4.20 33.60
CA ARG A 33 -6.80 4.69 34.96
C ARG A 33 -5.63 3.92 35.59
N ARG A 34 -5.34 2.71 35.11
CA ARG A 34 -4.31 1.81 35.64
C ARG A 34 -3.34 1.46 34.52
N THR A 35 -2.05 1.55 34.79
CA THR A 35 -0.98 1.50 33.77
C THR A 35 0.09 0.45 34.08
N THR A 36 -0.06 -0.31 35.15
CA THR A 36 0.99 -1.20 35.68
C THR A 36 0.57 -2.66 35.67
N GLY A 37 1.53 -3.56 35.46
CA GLY A 37 1.34 -5.00 35.56
C GLY A 37 0.31 -5.53 34.54
N PHE A 38 -0.64 -6.33 35.00
CA PHE A 38 -1.69 -6.92 34.15
C PHE A 38 -2.54 -5.86 33.43
N PHE A 39 -2.78 -4.71 34.06
CA PHE A 39 -3.56 -3.63 33.43
C PHE A 39 -2.89 -3.06 32.18
N ALA A 40 -1.56 -3.05 32.10
CA ALA A 40 -0.87 -2.63 30.87
C ALA A 40 -1.19 -3.58 29.70
N GLN A 41 -1.25 -4.89 29.95
CA GLN A 41 -1.59 -5.88 28.94
C GLN A 41 -3.05 -5.74 28.47
N ASP A 42 -3.98 -5.46 29.39
CA ASP A 42 -5.38 -5.18 29.06
C ASP A 42 -5.54 -3.88 28.27
N ASN A 43 -4.78 -2.84 28.62
CA ASN A 43 -4.77 -1.58 27.88
C ASN A 43 -4.35 -1.83 26.43
N VAL A 44 -3.28 -2.58 26.21
CA VAL A 44 -2.79 -2.91 24.86
C VAL A 44 -3.79 -3.80 24.11
N SER A 45 -4.32 -4.84 24.75
CA SER A 45 -5.30 -5.76 24.14
C SER A 45 -6.58 -5.04 23.71
N SER A 46 -7.11 -4.17 24.57
CA SER A 46 -8.30 -3.37 24.25
C SER A 46 -8.04 -2.33 23.18
N PHE A 47 -6.82 -1.77 23.10
CA PHE A 47 -6.41 -0.89 22.01
C PHE A 47 -6.41 -1.65 20.67
N LEU A 48 -5.80 -2.83 20.61
CA LEU A 48 -5.68 -3.63 19.40
C LEU A 48 -7.05 -4.00 18.81
N GLN A 49 -7.97 -4.46 19.67
CA GLN A 49 -9.35 -4.77 19.27
C GLN A 49 -10.06 -3.55 18.68
N ARG A 50 -9.91 -2.38 19.30
CA ARG A 50 -10.52 -1.13 18.81
C ARG A 50 -9.88 -0.67 17.50
N ALA A 51 -8.55 -0.69 17.41
CA ALA A 51 -7.82 -0.29 16.21
C ALA A 51 -8.18 -1.18 15.02
N GLN A 52 -8.25 -2.50 15.23
CA GLN A 52 -8.69 -3.46 14.22
C GLN A 52 -10.10 -3.14 13.72
N ALA A 53 -11.06 -2.94 14.63
CA ALA A 53 -12.45 -2.64 14.25
C ALA A 53 -12.58 -1.30 13.51
N MET A 54 -11.82 -0.28 13.89
CA MET A 54 -11.90 1.06 13.29
C MET A 54 -11.22 1.15 11.92
N PHE A 55 -10.06 0.53 11.76
CA PHE A 55 -9.21 0.67 10.56
C PHE A 55 -9.22 -0.56 9.67
N GLY A 56 -9.91 -1.65 10.04
CA GLY A 56 -10.02 -2.86 9.24
C GLY A 56 -8.68 -3.59 9.04
N LEU A 57 -7.82 -3.57 10.07
CA LEU A 57 -6.49 -4.16 10.01
C LEU A 57 -6.57 -5.70 10.01
N HIS A 58 -5.63 -6.33 9.30
CA HIS A 58 -5.57 -7.79 9.23
C HIS A 58 -4.90 -8.37 10.48
N ASP A 59 -5.28 -9.58 10.89
CA ASP A 59 -4.69 -10.24 12.06
C ASP A 59 -3.16 -10.38 11.97
N ALA A 60 -2.63 -10.57 10.76
CA ALA A 60 -1.19 -10.66 10.51
C ALA A 60 -0.42 -9.35 10.74
N GLU A 61 -1.12 -8.20 10.74
CA GLU A 61 -0.52 -6.89 10.98
C GLU A 61 -0.51 -6.54 12.48
N LEU A 62 -1.39 -7.18 13.27
CA LEU A 62 -1.49 -6.95 14.71
C LEU A 62 -0.30 -7.55 15.45
N PHE A 63 0.12 -6.85 16.50
CA PHE A 63 1.02 -7.40 17.52
C PHE A 63 0.20 -7.91 18.71
N THR A 64 0.83 -8.65 19.63
CA THR A 64 0.18 -9.11 20.87
C THR A 64 0.56 -8.25 22.07
N SER A 65 -0.24 -8.27 23.14
CA SER A 65 0.09 -7.53 24.37
C SER A 65 1.45 -7.93 24.97
N ASN A 66 1.87 -9.18 24.80
CA ASN A 66 3.19 -9.64 25.24
C ASN A 66 4.33 -9.07 24.39
N ASP A 67 4.12 -8.87 23.08
CA ASP A 67 5.14 -8.31 22.18
C ASP A 67 5.57 -6.92 22.65
N LEU A 68 4.60 -6.10 23.08
CA LEU A 68 4.86 -4.76 23.58
C LEU A 68 5.16 -4.72 25.08
N CYS A 69 4.32 -5.27 25.95
CA CYS A 69 4.50 -5.11 27.40
C CYS A 69 5.74 -5.84 27.91
N GLN A 70 6.08 -7.00 27.35
CA GLN A 70 7.26 -7.79 27.72
C GLN A 70 8.44 -7.59 26.76
N GLY A 71 8.25 -6.80 25.69
CA GLY A 71 9.31 -6.50 24.72
C GLY A 71 9.77 -7.71 23.91
N LYS A 72 8.87 -8.68 23.68
CA LYS A 72 9.23 -9.87 22.89
C LYS A 72 9.44 -9.54 21.42
N ASN A 73 8.72 -8.54 20.89
CA ASN A 73 8.77 -8.22 19.47
C ASN A 73 8.44 -6.75 19.21
N ASP A 74 9.35 -5.86 19.60
CA ASP A 74 9.23 -4.41 19.35
C ASP A 74 9.17 -4.09 17.84
N ARG A 75 9.75 -4.94 16.98
CA ARG A 75 9.70 -4.79 15.52
C ARG A 75 8.27 -4.89 14.99
N GLN A 76 7.50 -5.88 15.45
CA GLN A 76 6.09 -6.04 15.05
C GLN A 76 5.26 -4.83 15.49
N VAL A 77 5.53 -4.24 16.65
CA VAL A 77 4.84 -3.02 17.12
C VAL A 77 5.08 -1.86 16.15
N VAL A 78 6.33 -1.65 15.72
CA VAL A 78 6.65 -0.59 14.75
C VAL A 78 5.99 -0.87 13.40
N THR A 79 6.03 -2.11 12.91
CA THR A 79 5.36 -2.51 11.66
C THR A 79 3.85 -2.23 11.73
N PHE A 80 3.20 -2.60 12.83
CA PHE A 80 1.80 -2.29 13.06
C PHE A 80 1.50 -0.79 13.01
N LEU A 81 2.31 0.05 13.66
CA LEU A 81 2.11 1.51 13.67
C LEU A 81 2.19 2.12 12.26
N LEU A 82 3.08 1.59 11.40
CA LEU A 82 3.19 2.02 10.01
C LEU A 82 1.98 1.56 9.18
N SER A 83 1.50 0.33 9.38
CA SER A 83 0.25 -0.14 8.76
C SER A 83 -0.96 0.70 9.19
N LEU A 84 -1.10 0.96 10.49
CA LEU A 84 -2.16 1.82 11.02
C LEU A 84 -2.11 3.22 10.40
N ALA A 85 -0.91 3.82 10.24
CA ALA A 85 -0.76 5.13 9.63
C ALA A 85 -1.19 5.15 8.15
N ARG A 86 -0.91 4.08 7.39
CA ARG A 86 -1.39 3.92 6.01
C ARG A 86 -2.91 3.92 5.94
N GLU A 87 -3.55 3.08 6.75
CA GLU A 87 -5.01 2.97 6.78
C GLU A 87 -5.68 4.26 7.26
N ALA A 88 -5.13 4.90 8.29
CA ALA A 88 -5.64 6.17 8.78
C ALA A 88 -5.58 7.27 7.71
N TYR A 89 -4.49 7.34 6.94
CA TYR A 89 -4.36 8.30 5.85
C TYR A 89 -5.30 7.98 4.69
N ALA A 90 -5.41 6.71 4.29
CA ALA A 90 -6.32 6.28 3.23
C ALA A 90 -7.79 6.63 3.54
N ARG A 91 -8.17 6.59 4.82
CA ARG A 91 -9.51 6.95 5.30
C ARG A 91 -9.68 8.45 5.61
N GLY A 92 -8.65 9.26 5.40
CA GLY A 92 -8.66 10.70 5.68
C GLY A 92 -8.67 11.07 7.16
N ALA A 93 -8.39 10.12 8.07
CA ALA A 93 -8.31 10.35 9.50
C ALA A 93 -7.06 11.15 9.91
N THR A 94 -6.02 11.15 9.07
CA THR A 94 -4.85 12.01 9.22
C THR A 94 -4.47 12.62 7.88
N THR A 95 -4.07 13.89 7.90
CA THR A 95 -3.48 14.59 6.75
C THR A 95 -1.97 14.39 6.66
N HIS A 96 -1.34 13.93 7.74
CA HIS A 96 0.10 13.77 7.83
C HIS A 96 0.46 12.29 7.88
N LEU A 97 1.15 11.84 6.84
CA LEU A 97 1.70 10.49 6.75
C LEU A 97 3.17 10.49 7.20
N PRO A 98 3.65 9.51 7.97
CA PRO A 98 5.07 9.44 8.32
C PRO A 98 5.95 9.37 7.08
N ARG A 99 7.10 10.07 7.08
CA ARG A 99 7.99 10.15 5.90
C ARG A 99 8.38 8.78 5.34
N LEU A 100 8.61 7.80 6.20
CA LEU A 100 8.94 6.44 5.77
C LEU A 100 7.86 5.87 4.84
N VAL A 101 6.59 6.01 5.20
CA VAL A 101 5.47 5.51 4.40
C VAL A 101 5.29 6.34 3.13
N GLN A 102 5.56 7.65 3.17
CA GLN A 102 5.59 8.49 1.96
C GLN A 102 6.63 7.97 0.96
N TYR A 103 7.85 7.68 1.44
CA TYR A 103 8.93 7.14 0.60
C TYR A 103 8.61 5.74 0.06
N GLU A 104 8.04 4.85 0.88
CA GLU A 104 7.59 3.53 0.41
C GLU A 104 6.65 3.65 -0.81
N ARG A 105 5.67 4.55 -0.73
CA ARG A 105 4.72 4.81 -1.82
C ARG A 105 5.40 5.37 -3.06
N GLU A 106 6.25 6.38 -2.90
CA GLU A 106 6.99 7.00 -4.01
C GLU A 106 7.86 5.96 -4.74
N ILE A 107 8.55 5.12 -3.98
CA ILE A 107 9.40 4.05 -4.52
C ILE A 107 8.55 3.02 -5.28
N ASP A 108 7.42 2.59 -4.72
CA ASP A 108 6.55 1.60 -5.35
C ASP A 108 5.86 2.12 -6.61
N GLU A 109 5.50 3.40 -6.64
CA GLU A 109 5.02 4.09 -7.84
C GLU A 109 6.10 4.12 -8.93
N ARG A 110 7.33 4.52 -8.59
CA ARG A 110 8.44 4.52 -9.54
C ARG A 110 8.74 3.13 -10.09
N ARG A 111 8.71 2.09 -9.24
CA ARG A 111 8.91 0.69 -9.65
C ARG A 111 7.79 0.19 -10.57
N ARG A 112 6.55 0.65 -10.40
CA ARG A 112 5.43 0.29 -11.28
C ARG A 112 5.64 0.89 -12.66
N ASN A 113 6.01 2.17 -12.72
CA ASN A 113 6.21 2.88 -13.99
C ASN A 113 7.37 2.29 -14.80
N LEU A 114 8.48 1.94 -14.14
CA LEU A 114 9.61 1.29 -14.81
C LEU A 114 9.20 -0.07 -15.41
N ARG A 115 8.52 -0.92 -14.64
CA ARG A 115 8.03 -2.21 -15.14
C ARG A 115 7.06 -2.06 -16.30
N GLN A 116 6.20 -1.05 -16.26
CA GLN A 116 5.27 -0.79 -17.35
C GLN A 116 6.01 -0.36 -18.63
N ALA A 117 7.01 0.52 -18.52
CA ALA A 117 7.83 0.93 -19.66
C ALA A 117 8.61 -0.26 -20.26
N GLU A 118 9.19 -1.13 -19.43
CA GLU A 118 9.86 -2.36 -19.88
C GLU A 118 8.92 -3.30 -20.63
N VAL A 119 7.67 -3.46 -20.14
CA VAL A 119 6.65 -4.27 -20.81
C VAL A 119 6.24 -3.64 -22.14
N GLU A 120 5.98 -2.33 -22.17
CA GLU A 120 5.62 -1.59 -23.39
C GLU A 120 6.72 -1.71 -24.46
N GLU A 121 7.99 -1.58 -24.09
CA GLU A 121 9.14 -1.78 -24.99
C GLU A 121 9.18 -3.21 -25.53
N SER A 122 8.97 -4.22 -24.68
CA SER A 122 8.98 -5.63 -25.10
C SER A 122 7.83 -5.98 -26.06
N VAL A 123 6.64 -5.40 -25.87
CA VAL A 123 5.48 -5.60 -26.75
C VAL A 123 5.73 -4.93 -28.10
N MET A 124 6.26 -3.70 -28.12
CA MET A 124 6.60 -2.99 -29.35
C MET A 124 7.66 -3.74 -30.18
N ALA A 125 8.66 -4.35 -29.52
CA ALA A 125 9.65 -5.17 -30.20
C ALA A 125 9.06 -6.43 -30.83
N ALA A 126 8.13 -7.10 -30.12
CA ALA A 126 7.44 -8.28 -30.64
C ALA A 126 6.50 -7.94 -31.83
N ASP A 127 5.84 -6.79 -31.81
CA ASP A 127 5.00 -6.32 -32.92
C ASP A 127 5.82 -5.94 -34.16
N ALA A 128 7.04 -5.40 -33.97
CA ALA A 128 7.95 -5.08 -35.05
C ALA A 128 8.51 -6.33 -35.76
N GLU A 129 8.73 -7.43 -35.03
CA GLU A 129 9.15 -8.71 -35.62
C GLU A 129 8.00 -9.44 -36.34
N ASN A 130 6.74 -9.15 -36.02
CA ASN A 130 5.55 -9.75 -36.65
C ASN A 130 5.06 -9.02 -37.91
N VAL A 131 5.81 -8.04 -38.42
CA VAL A 131 5.55 -7.44 -39.75
C VAL A 131 5.86 -8.49 -40.82
N VAL A 132 4.86 -9.29 -41.17
CA VAL A 132 4.87 -10.14 -42.37
C VAL A 132 5.19 -9.24 -43.57
N PRO A 133 6.23 -9.53 -44.36
CA PRO A 133 6.47 -8.79 -45.59
C PRO A 133 5.33 -9.08 -46.55
N THR A 134 4.44 -8.10 -46.75
CA THR A 134 3.50 -8.12 -47.88
C THR A 134 4.32 -7.85 -49.14
N ASP A 135 4.88 -8.92 -49.72
CA ASP A 135 5.64 -8.82 -50.96
C ASP A 135 4.68 -8.42 -52.10
N MET A 136 4.89 -7.21 -52.60
CA MET A 136 4.28 -6.66 -53.80
C MET A 136 5.15 -7.06 -55.00
N THR A 137 4.96 -8.26 -55.55
CA THR A 137 5.28 -8.59 -56.96
C THR A 137 4.41 -9.80 -57.34
N GLN A 138 3.46 -9.74 -58.27
CA GLN A 138 3.65 -9.59 -59.71
C GLN A 138 2.37 -9.03 -60.35
N ASN A 139 2.46 -7.85 -60.98
CA ASN A 139 1.48 -7.41 -61.97
C ASN A 139 2.23 -7.04 -63.25
N GLU A 140 2.56 -8.05 -64.07
CA GLU A 140 2.90 -7.89 -65.48
C GLU A 140 2.37 -9.09 -66.29
N ALA A 141 1.06 -9.20 -66.44
CA ALA A 141 0.46 -10.03 -67.49
C ALA A 141 -1.00 -9.65 -67.82
N VAL A 142 -1.35 -8.37 -67.75
CA VAL A 142 -2.63 -7.92 -68.34
C VAL A 142 -2.33 -6.70 -69.18
N LYS A 143 -2.20 -6.94 -70.50
CA LYS A 143 -2.42 -6.03 -71.64
C LYS A 143 -1.26 -6.04 -72.64
N THR A 144 -1.30 -6.97 -73.60
CA THR A 144 -1.26 -6.65 -75.05
C THR A 144 -1.78 -7.87 -75.82
N MET A 145 -3.09 -7.93 -76.03
CA MET A 145 -3.67 -8.54 -77.23
C MET A 145 -5.02 -7.87 -77.48
N LYS A 146 -4.95 -6.67 -78.03
CA LYS A 146 -6.00 -6.16 -78.91
C LYS A 146 -5.39 -6.05 -80.30
N SER A 147 -6.13 -6.58 -81.26
CA SER A 147 -6.15 -6.15 -82.66
C SER A 147 -4.99 -6.61 -83.56
N CYS A 148 -5.19 -7.74 -84.25
CA CYS A 148 -5.05 -7.72 -85.70
C CYS A 148 -6.12 -8.64 -86.32
N VAL A 149 -6.70 -8.16 -87.41
CA VAL A 149 -7.90 -8.61 -88.13
C VAL A 149 -7.50 -9.23 -89.47
N CYS A 150 -8.33 -10.16 -89.99
CA CYS A 150 -8.39 -10.73 -91.35
C CYS A 150 -7.29 -11.70 -91.82
N GLU A 151 -7.69 -12.94 -92.12
CA GLU A 151 -7.96 -13.44 -93.49
C GLU A 151 -9.10 -14.47 -93.46
#